data_AF-A0A7L3ISG1-F1
#
_entry.id   AF-A0A7L3ISG1-F1
#
_cell.length_a   1.000
_cell.length_b   1.000
_cell.length_c   1.000
_cell.angle_alpha   90.00
_cell.angle_beta   90.00
_cell.angle_gamma   90.00
#
_symmetry.space_group_name_H-M   'P 1'
#
loop_
_entity.id
_entity.type
_entity.pdbx_description
1 polymer ?
#
loop_
_entity_poly.entity_id
_entity_poly.type
_entity_poly.pdbx_seq_one_letter_code
_entity_poly.pdbx_strand_id
1 'polypeptide(L)'
;MAALVALGAPPVSKIFATMEEGPIPGESNPGEAWLESHGRSLGHFVAGTWLKPPGRTSLECREAATGRTVAVVPEGDSSDLAVAVAAAAAVAKAWAGLGGPQRGQRLTQ
;
A
#
# COMPACT_ATOMS: atom_id res chain seq x y z
N MET A 1 -24.47 -6.04 -16.48
CA MET A 1 -24.73 -6.14 -15.03
C MET A 1 -26.23 -6.35 -14.77
N ALA A 2 -26.69 -7.61 -14.68
CA ALA A 2 -28.05 -7.93 -14.20
C ALA A 2 -28.28 -9.43 -13.90
N ALA A 3 -27.43 -10.36 -14.33
CA ALA A 3 -27.82 -11.78 -14.36
C ALA A 3 -27.44 -12.63 -13.13
N LEU A 4 -26.56 -12.17 -12.22
CA LEU A 4 -26.01 -13.05 -11.16
C LEU A 4 -26.41 -12.72 -9.72
N VAL A 5 -27.21 -11.69 -9.46
CA VAL A 5 -27.67 -11.38 -8.09
C VAL A 5 -28.65 -12.46 -7.55
N ALA A 6 -29.21 -13.32 -8.41
CA ALA A 6 -30.28 -14.24 -8.06
C ALA A 6 -29.86 -15.66 -7.60
N LEU A 7 -28.58 -16.05 -7.69
CA LEU A 7 -28.18 -17.48 -7.51
C LEU A 7 -27.36 -17.79 -6.24
N GLY A 8 -27.11 -16.82 -5.38
CA GLY A 8 -26.22 -17.01 -4.23
C GLY A 8 -24.75 -17.13 -4.66
N ALA A 9 -23.83 -16.82 -3.74
CA ALA A 9 -22.40 -16.81 -4.07
C ALA A 9 -21.94 -18.22 -4.53
N PRO A 10 -21.23 -18.35 -5.67
CA PRO A 10 -20.71 -19.63 -6.13
C PRO A 10 -19.76 -20.25 -5.08
N PRO A 11 -19.62 -21.58 -5.05
CA PRO A 11 -18.64 -22.21 -4.17
C PRO A 11 -17.24 -21.69 -4.50
N VAL A 12 -16.43 -21.43 -3.47
CA VAL A 12 -15.08 -20.83 -3.55
C VAL A 12 -14.20 -21.48 -4.63
N SER A 13 -14.30 -22.80 -4.80
CA SER A 13 -13.55 -23.55 -5.82
C SER A 13 -13.90 -23.19 -7.27
N LYS A 14 -15.15 -22.78 -7.54
CA LYS A 14 -15.59 -22.34 -8.89
C LYS A 14 -15.12 -20.93 -9.20
N ILE A 15 -15.05 -20.06 -8.19
CA ILE A 15 -14.49 -18.69 -8.31
C ILE A 15 -13.04 -18.75 -8.78
N PHE A 16 -12.24 -19.67 -8.23
CA PHE A 16 -10.85 -19.84 -8.65
C PHE A 16 -10.68 -20.45 -10.05
N ALA A 17 -11.69 -21.13 -10.58
CA ALA A 17 -11.65 -21.71 -11.92
C ALA A 17 -11.96 -20.70 -13.03
N THR A 18 -12.84 -19.72 -12.75
CA THR A 18 -13.23 -18.68 -13.71
C THR A 18 -12.48 -17.38 -13.49
N MET A 19 -11.84 -17.20 -12.33
CA MET A 19 -11.35 -15.91 -11.84
C MET A 19 -12.42 -14.81 -11.86
N GLU A 20 -13.70 -15.21 -11.75
CA GLU A 20 -14.79 -14.26 -11.74
C GLU A 20 -14.70 -13.40 -10.48
N GLU A 21 -14.52 -12.10 -10.67
CA GLU A 21 -14.50 -11.16 -9.56
C GLU A 21 -15.87 -11.18 -8.87
N GLY A 22 -15.86 -11.34 -7.55
CA GLY A 22 -17.07 -11.26 -6.74
C GLY A 22 -17.68 -9.85 -6.78
N PRO A 23 -18.95 -9.71 -6.39
CA PRO A 23 -19.61 -8.41 -6.35
C PRO A 23 -18.83 -7.43 -5.46
N ILE A 24 -18.43 -6.28 -6.01
CA ILE A 24 -17.76 -5.21 -5.26
C ILE A 24 -18.78 -4.65 -4.25
N PRO A 25 -18.56 -4.81 -2.93
CA PRO A 25 -19.54 -4.39 -1.93
C PRO A 25 -19.57 -2.85 -1.82
N GLY A 26 -20.51 -2.20 -2.51
CA GLY A 26 -20.85 -0.78 -2.33
C GLY A 26 -19.77 0.25 -2.73
N GLU A 27 -20.16 1.53 -2.73
CA GLU A 27 -19.35 2.69 -3.19
C GLU A 27 -18.12 3.01 -2.32
N SER A 28 -17.86 2.22 -1.27
CA SER A 28 -16.75 2.46 -0.37
C SER A 28 -15.45 1.97 -1.03
N ASN A 29 -14.69 2.88 -1.62
CA ASN A 29 -13.30 2.62 -1.99
C ASN A 29 -12.41 3.00 -0.80
N PRO A 30 -12.06 2.05 0.11
CA PRO A 30 -11.23 2.36 1.28
C PRO A 30 -9.85 2.88 0.89
N GLY A 31 -9.36 2.55 -0.30
CA GLY A 31 -8.11 3.10 -0.83
C GLY A 31 -8.21 4.59 -1.11
N GLU A 32 -9.27 5.05 -1.76
CA GLU A 32 -9.52 6.49 -1.97
C GLU A 32 -9.75 7.19 -0.62
N ALA A 33 -10.57 6.64 0.28
CA ALA A 33 -10.75 7.24 1.61
C ALA A 33 -9.43 7.38 2.40
N TRP A 34 -8.54 6.37 2.30
CA TRP A 34 -7.22 6.42 2.90
C TRP A 34 -6.34 7.50 2.26
N LEU A 35 -6.28 7.57 0.93
CA LEU A 35 -5.52 8.60 0.21
C LEU A 35 -5.98 10.01 0.61
N GLU A 36 -7.29 10.20 0.77
CA GLU A 36 -7.91 11.46 1.16
C GLU A 36 -7.51 11.87 2.57
N SER A 37 -7.54 10.91 3.51
CA SER A 37 -7.08 11.15 4.89
C SER A 37 -5.59 11.52 4.98
N HIS A 38 -4.79 11.19 3.97
CA HIS A 38 -3.38 11.57 3.85
C HIS A 38 -3.18 12.81 2.95
N GLY A 39 -4.27 13.48 2.55
CA GLY A 39 -4.24 14.66 1.68
C GLY A 39 -3.67 14.37 0.29
N ARG A 40 -3.70 13.11 -0.16
CA ARG A 40 -3.08 12.62 -1.40
C ARG A 40 -1.61 13.02 -1.55
N SER A 41 -0.92 13.27 -0.42
CA SER A 41 0.48 13.63 -0.36
C SER A 41 1.18 12.66 0.58
N LEU A 42 2.01 11.79 0.04
CA LEU A 42 2.72 10.77 0.80
C LEU A 42 4.20 11.16 0.95
N GLY A 43 4.83 10.67 2.02
CA GLY A 43 6.26 10.88 2.29
C GLY A 43 7.06 9.59 2.18
N HIS A 44 8.36 9.65 2.44
CA HIS A 44 9.18 8.45 2.64
C HIS A 44 8.87 7.85 4.01
N PHE A 45 8.60 6.55 4.10
CA PHE A 45 8.40 5.89 5.39
C PHE A 45 9.72 5.31 5.90
N VAL A 46 10.32 5.97 6.90
CA VAL A 46 11.63 5.61 7.44
C VAL A 46 11.56 5.59 8.97
N ALA A 47 12.11 4.54 9.58
CA ALA A 47 12.16 4.37 11.03
C ALA A 47 10.80 4.49 11.74
N GLY A 48 9.71 4.07 11.09
CA GLY A 48 8.35 4.16 11.65
C GLY A 48 7.68 5.53 11.48
N THR A 49 8.31 6.46 10.74
CA THR A 49 7.82 7.83 10.56
C THR A 49 7.71 8.20 9.08
N TRP A 50 6.75 9.06 8.76
CA TRP A 50 6.60 9.64 7.42
C TRP A 50 7.45 10.91 7.30
N LEU A 51 8.47 10.87 6.45
CA LEU A 51 9.35 11.98 6.15
C LEU A 51 8.88 12.71 4.89
N LYS A 52 8.67 14.03 5.01
CA LYS A 52 8.35 14.93 3.90
C LYS A 52 9.37 16.07 3.86
N PRO A 53 10.54 15.87 3.23
CA PRO A 53 11.55 16.92 3.17
C PRO A 53 11.00 18.16 2.45
N PRO A 54 11.14 19.38 3.00
CA PRO A 54 10.64 20.59 2.36
C PRO A 54 11.47 20.95 1.12
N GLY A 55 10.83 21.65 0.17
CA GLY A 55 11.53 22.16 -1.02
C GLY A 55 11.90 21.09 -2.07
N ARG A 56 11.36 19.88 -1.96
CA ARG A 56 11.54 18.82 -2.95
C ARG A 56 10.61 18.98 -4.14
N THR A 57 11.07 18.51 -5.30
CA THR A 57 10.20 18.26 -6.45
C THR A 57 9.14 17.23 -6.06
N SER A 58 7.88 17.48 -6.40
CA SER A 58 6.81 16.48 -6.25
C SER A 58 6.70 15.66 -7.52
N LEU A 59 6.69 14.34 -7.36
CA LEU A 59 6.40 13.38 -8.42
C LEU A 59 4.94 12.96 -8.33
N GLU A 60 4.27 12.91 -9.47
CA GLU A 60 2.86 12.50 -9.57
C GLU A 60 2.75 10.99 -9.74
N CYS A 61 2.00 10.34 -8.85
CA CYS A 61 1.56 8.97 -9.03
C CYS A 61 0.26 8.97 -9.85
N ARG A 62 0.34 8.50 -11.10
CA ARG A 62 -0.78 8.53 -12.03
C ARG A 62 -1.38 7.15 -12.25
N GLU A 63 -2.70 7.09 -12.34
CA GLU A 63 -3.45 5.92 -12.76
C GLU A 63 -3.17 5.64 -14.25
N ALA A 64 -2.71 4.43 -14.58
CA ALA A 64 -2.30 4.11 -15.95
C ALA A 64 -3.46 4.17 -16.96
N ALA A 65 -4.68 3.82 -16.53
CA ALA A 65 -5.85 3.75 -17.40
C ALA A 65 -6.42 5.14 -17.76
N THR A 66 -6.39 6.08 -16.82
CA THR A 66 -7.07 7.38 -16.95
C THR A 66 -6.09 8.55 -17.02
N GLY A 67 -4.84 8.36 -16.63
CA GLY A 67 -3.84 9.42 -16.44
C GLY A 67 -4.10 10.30 -15.22
N ARG A 68 -5.17 10.03 -14.45
CA ARG A 68 -5.53 10.80 -13.25
C ARG A 68 -4.43 10.68 -12.20
N THR A 69 -4.04 11.81 -11.62
CA THR A 69 -3.13 11.83 -10.47
C THR A 69 -3.86 11.34 -9.21
N VAL A 70 -3.34 10.25 -8.63
CA VAL A 70 -3.90 9.59 -7.45
C VAL A 70 -3.28 10.14 -6.17
N ALA A 71 -1.98 10.43 -6.20
CA ALA A 71 -1.23 11.04 -5.11
C ALA A 71 0.06 11.72 -5.63
N VAL A 72 0.71 12.48 -4.76
CA VAL A 72 2.05 13.02 -4.97
C VAL A 72 3.03 12.48 -3.93
N VAL A 73 4.28 12.27 -4.34
CA VAL A 73 5.40 11.86 -3.48
C VAL A 73 6.59 12.80 -3.70
N PRO A 74 7.39 13.12 -2.68
CA PRO A 74 8.62 13.86 -2.89
C PRO A 74 9.63 13.03 -3.68
N GLU A 75 10.36 13.69 -4.57
CA GLU A 75 11.57 13.14 -5.18
C GLU A 75 12.63 12.94 -4.09
N GLY A 76 12.98 11.68 -3.84
CA GLY A 76 14.01 11.33 -2.86
C GLY A 76 15.41 11.56 -3.40
N ASP A 77 16.33 11.95 -2.53
CA ASP A 77 17.74 12.10 -2.88
C ASP A 77 18.68 11.22 -2.04
N SER A 78 19.98 11.41 -2.24
CA SER A 78 21.02 10.67 -1.51
C SER A 78 20.98 10.86 0.00
N SER A 79 20.47 11.98 0.51
CA SER A 79 20.33 12.24 1.95
C SER A 79 19.19 11.42 2.56
N ASP A 80 18.05 11.33 1.86
CA ASP A 80 16.92 10.49 2.27
C ASP A 80 17.32 9.00 2.28
N LEU A 81 18.10 8.59 1.26
CA LEU A 81 18.68 7.25 1.19
C LEU A 81 19.62 6.97 2.38
N ALA A 82 20.52 7.90 2.70
CA ALA A 82 21.46 7.72 3.81
C ALA A 82 20.73 7.53 5.15
N VAL A 83 19.67 8.31 5.40
CA VAL A 83 18.83 8.17 6.61
C VAL A 83 18.13 6.81 6.62
N ALA A 84 17.56 6.38 5.49
CA ALA A 84 16.88 5.09 5.38
C ALA A 84 17.83 3.91 5.63
N VAL A 85 19.03 3.94 5.04
CA VAL A 85 20.05 2.90 5.21
C VAL A 85 20.55 2.84 6.66
N ALA A 86 20.82 4.00 7.27
CA ALA A 86 21.25 4.06 8.66
C ALA A 86 20.17 3.50 9.61
N ALA A 87 18.91 3.87 9.41
CA ALA A 87 17.78 3.35 10.18
C ALA A 87 17.63 1.83 10.04
N ALA A 88 17.72 1.30 8.81
CA ALA A 88 17.65 -0.13 8.56
C ALA A 88 18.83 -0.88 9.21
N ALA A 89 20.05 -0.37 9.08
CA ALA A 89 21.25 -0.97 9.66
C ALA A 89 21.18 -1.06 11.19
N ALA A 90 20.62 -0.05 11.86
CA ALA A 90 20.46 -0.03 13.31
C ALA A 90 19.59 -1.18 13.84
N VAL A 91 18.60 -1.65 13.07
CA VAL A 91 17.67 -2.71 13.49
C VAL A 91 17.91 -4.06 12.81
N ALA A 92 18.77 -4.11 11.79
CA ALA A 92 18.98 -5.31 10.96
C ALA A 92 19.35 -6.55 11.79
N LYS A 93 20.29 -6.41 12.74
CA LYS A 93 20.71 -7.53 13.60
C LYS A 93 19.59 -8.02 14.51
N ALA A 94 18.84 -7.10 15.11
CA ALA A 94 17.72 -7.44 15.99
C ALA A 94 16.60 -8.15 15.21
N TRP A 95 16.27 -7.65 14.01
CA TRP A 95 15.28 -8.25 13.14
C TRP A 95 15.70 -9.65 12.66
N ALA A 96 16.95 -9.81 12.23
CA ALA A 96 17.49 -11.09 11.78
C ALA A 96 17.53 -12.13 12.90
N GLY A 97 17.73 -11.69 14.15
CA GLY A 97 17.72 -12.56 15.33
C GLY A 97 16.34 -13.09 15.73
N LEU A 98 15.25 -12.55 15.17
CA LEU A 98 13.90 -13.06 15.45
C LEU A 98 13.71 -14.46 14.86
N GLY A 99 13.01 -15.35 15.57
CA GLY A 99 12.59 -16.64 15.04
C GLY A 99 11.50 -16.52 13.98
N GLY A 100 11.31 -17.57 13.17
CA GLY A 100 10.24 -17.65 12.17
C GLY A 100 8.85 -17.28 12.71
N PRO A 101 8.41 -17.84 13.86
CA PRO A 101 7.13 -17.48 14.47
C PRO A 101 6.99 -16.00 14.84
N GLN A 102 8.06 -15.39 15.39
CA GLN A 102 8.05 -13.97 15.79
C GLN A 102 7.93 -13.05 14.58
N ARG A 103 8.60 -13.39 13.46
CA ARG A 103 8.41 -12.65 12.20
C ARG A 103 7.03 -12.87 11.60
N GLY A 104 6.52 -14.11 11.65
CA GLY A 104 5.17 -14.45 11.20
C GLY A 104 4.09 -13.67 11.93
N GLN A 105 4.23 -13.49 13.25
CA GLN A 105 3.31 -12.68 14.05
C GLN A 105 3.21 -11.24 13.52
N ARG A 106 4.28 -10.66 12.95
CA ARG A 106 4.25 -9.29 12.40
C ARG A 106 3.53 -9.18 11.04
N LEU A 107 3.19 -10.30 10.40
CA LEU A 107 2.47 -10.33 9.11
C LEU A 107 0.99 -10.65 9.26
N THR A 108 0.59 -11.22 10.40
CA THR A 108 -0.78 -11.66 10.67
C THR A 108 -1.51 -10.78 11.68
N GLN A 109 -0.90 -9.68 12.12
CA GLN A 109 -1.53 -8.69 13.00
C GLN A 109 -2.29 -7.65 12.18
#